data_AF-A0A4Z1KUV8-F1
#
_entry.id   AF-A0A4Z1KUV8-F1
#
_cell.length_a   1.000
_cell.length_b   1.000
_cell.length_c   1.000
_cell.angle_alpha   90.00
_cell.angle_beta   90.00
_cell.angle_gamma   90.00
#
_symmetry.space_group_name_H-M   'P 1'
#
loop_
_entity.id
_entity.type
_entity.pdbx_description
1 polymer ?
#
loop_
_entity_poly.entity_id
_entity_poly.type
_entity_poly.pdbx_seq_one_letter_code
_entity_poly.pdbx_strand_id
1 'polypeptide(L)'
;MAAPQEKYIHDINGSWLLNKRLSDSLKHVLRLQNVNWFLRRAISFADVTIHASQSKDENGLVTIMMDHVAGVGLALTTEMRRLNWATRKQKDCIWGNIRTRSRYIPTANVEEGEKFLKSGWLEETVLGDCLQDKTESSTGSWTSVTVTIFIFLLGKGT
;
A
#
# COMPACT_ATOMS: atom_id res chain seq x y z
N MET A 1 3.99 5.36 -7.65
CA MET A 1 5.44 5.58 -7.44
C MET A 1 6.16 5.23 -8.74
N ALA A 2 7.37 5.75 -8.98
CA ALA A 2 8.14 5.33 -10.16
C ALA A 2 8.82 3.98 -9.88
N ALA A 3 8.94 3.13 -10.90
CA ALA A 3 9.52 1.80 -10.79
C ALA A 3 10.47 1.50 -11.96
N PRO A 4 11.60 0.82 -11.71
CA PRO A 4 12.40 0.19 -12.76
C PRO A 4 11.57 -0.82 -13.55
N GLN A 5 11.94 -1.05 -14.81
CA GLN A 5 11.19 -1.93 -15.72
C GLN A 5 11.23 -3.41 -15.30
N GLU A 6 12.25 -3.80 -14.53
CA GLU A 6 12.46 -5.16 -14.05
C GLU A 6 11.58 -5.51 -12.84
N LYS A 7 10.95 -4.51 -12.20
CA LYS A 7 10.11 -4.71 -11.02
C LYS A 7 8.72 -5.17 -11.41
N TYR A 8 8.21 -6.13 -10.65
CA TYR A 8 6.90 -6.74 -10.84
C TYR A 8 6.28 -7.08 -9.49
N ILE A 9 5.00 -7.47 -9.47
CA ILE A 9 4.25 -7.54 -8.20
C ILE A 9 4.81 -8.54 -7.17
N HIS A 10 5.51 -9.58 -7.61
CA HIS A 10 6.16 -10.56 -6.74
C HIS A 10 7.62 -10.21 -6.38
N ASP A 11 8.14 -9.08 -6.88
CA ASP A 11 9.40 -8.46 -6.44
C ASP A 11 9.21 -6.95 -6.23
N ILE A 12 8.79 -6.57 -5.03
CA ILE A 12 8.61 -5.17 -4.64
C ILE A 12 9.78 -4.63 -3.82
N ASN A 13 10.91 -5.34 -3.77
CA ASN A 13 12.08 -4.90 -3.02
C ASN A 13 12.57 -3.55 -3.55
N GLY A 14 12.76 -2.56 -2.68
CA GLY A 14 13.28 -1.26 -3.07
C GLY A 14 12.79 -0.10 -2.22
N SER A 15 13.09 1.11 -2.69
CA SER A 15 12.68 2.36 -2.06
C SER A 15 11.73 3.10 -2.99
N TRP A 16 10.52 3.39 -2.51
CA TRP A 16 9.42 3.89 -3.32
C TRP A 16 9.00 5.29 -2.85
N LEU A 17 9.40 6.30 -3.61
CA LEU A 17 9.02 7.69 -3.33
C LEU A 17 7.63 7.99 -3.89
N LEU A 18 6.73 8.43 -3.02
CA LEU A 18 5.37 8.83 -3.39
C LEU A 18 5.41 10.03 -4.35
N ASN A 19 4.84 9.86 -5.55
CA ASN A 19 4.72 10.95 -6.51
C ASN A 19 3.45 11.76 -6.21
N LYS A 20 3.60 12.86 -5.46
CA LYS A 20 2.47 13.74 -5.08
C LYS A 20 1.72 14.36 -6.26
N ARG A 21 2.36 14.53 -7.43
CA ARG A 21 1.71 15.10 -8.62
C ARG A 21 0.72 14.13 -9.27
N LEU A 22 0.98 12.83 -9.16
CA LEU A 22 0.16 11.75 -9.71
C LEU A 22 -0.69 11.04 -8.65
N SER A 23 -0.70 11.55 -7.41
CA SER A 23 -1.44 10.95 -6.30
C SER A 23 -2.59 11.85 -5.87
N ASP A 24 -3.71 11.24 -5.52
CA ASP A 24 -4.80 11.94 -4.84
C ASP A 24 -4.39 12.36 -3.42
N SER A 25 -5.11 13.35 -2.87
CA SER A 25 -4.81 13.86 -1.53
C SER A 25 -5.13 12.83 -0.44
N LEU A 26 -4.11 12.45 0.33
CA LEU A 26 -4.26 11.58 1.52
C LEU A 26 -5.11 12.21 2.64
N LYS A 27 -5.37 13.53 2.60
CA LYS A 27 -6.07 14.25 3.68
C LYS A 27 -7.44 13.67 3.97
N HIS A 28 -8.19 13.29 2.93
CA HIS A 28 -9.55 12.79 3.10
C HIS A 28 -9.55 11.40 3.75
N VAL A 29 -8.73 10.48 3.23
CA VAL A 29 -8.59 9.12 3.78
C VAL A 29 -8.09 9.15 5.22
N LEU A 30 -7.04 9.91 5.53
CA LEU A 30 -6.52 10.02 6.89
C LEU A 30 -7.55 10.62 7.87
N ARG A 31 -8.43 11.52 7.39
CA ARG A 31 -9.53 12.04 8.20
C ARG A 31 -10.58 10.97 8.51
N LEU A 32 -10.97 10.17 7.51
CA LEU A 32 -11.89 9.04 7.70
C LEU A 32 -11.32 8.00 8.67
N GLN A 33 -9.99 7.85 8.70
CA GLN A 33 -9.29 6.95 9.62
C GLN A 33 -9.08 7.53 11.03
N ASN A 34 -9.67 8.69 11.35
CA ASN A 34 -9.55 9.40 12.62
C ASN A 34 -8.11 9.86 12.98
N VAL A 35 -7.24 10.07 11.99
CA VAL A 35 -5.90 10.62 12.24
C VAL A 35 -6.01 12.10 12.64
N ASN A 36 -5.32 12.52 13.70
CA ASN A 36 -5.36 13.90 14.21
C ASN A 36 -4.96 14.93 13.12
N TRP A 37 -5.65 16.08 13.08
CA TRP A 37 -5.43 17.18 12.14
C TRP A 37 -3.95 17.60 12.01
N PHE A 38 -3.22 17.71 13.14
CA PHE A 38 -1.80 18.10 13.11
C PHE A 38 -0.95 17.11 12.32
N LEU A 39 -1.15 15.81 12.56
CA LEU A 39 -0.42 14.76 11.86
C LEU A 39 -0.82 14.69 10.38
N ARG A 40 -2.11 14.86 10.05
CA ARG A 40 -2.57 14.96 8.65
C ARG A 40 -1.91 16.13 7.91
N ARG A 41 -1.72 17.27 8.59
CA ARG A 41 -1.04 18.45 8.03
C ARG A 41 0.43 18.13 7.75
N ALA A 42 1.14 17.53 8.71
CA ALA A 42 2.53 17.13 8.55
C ALA A 42 2.73 16.16 7.38
N ILE A 43 1.95 15.08 7.32
CA ILE A 43 2.01 14.08 6.22
C ILE A 43 1.75 14.73 4.85
N SER A 44 0.84 15.72 4.79
CA SER A 44 0.53 16.39 3.53
C SER A 44 1.70 17.21 2.96
N PHE A 45 2.64 17.66 3.78
CA PHE A 45 3.82 18.41 3.32
C PHE A 45 5.05 17.52 3.18
N ALA A 46 5.15 16.46 3.98
CA ALA A 46 6.28 15.55 3.97
C ALA A 46 6.36 14.72 2.69
N ASP A 47 7.58 14.49 2.19
CA ASP A 47 7.82 13.47 1.17
C ASP A 47 7.76 12.10 1.83
N VAL A 48 6.96 11.21 1.26
CA VAL A 48 6.71 9.87 1.81
C VAL A 48 7.48 8.87 0.98
N THR A 49 8.36 8.13 1.64
CA THR A 49 9.14 7.05 1.05
C THR A 49 8.78 5.74 1.74
N ILE A 50 8.56 4.68 0.96
CA ILE A 50 8.37 3.33 1.49
C ILE A 50 9.61 2.52 1.18
N HIS A 51 10.26 1.99 2.20
CA HIS A 51 11.31 0.98 2.03
C HIS A 51 10.68 -0.40 2.17
N ALA A 52 10.64 -1.14 1.08
CA ALA A 52 10.04 -2.48 1.04
C ALA A 52 11.14 -3.54 0.92
N SER A 53 11.03 -4.57 1.74
CA SER A 53 11.82 -5.81 1.62
C SER A 53 10.90 -7.02 1.68
N GLN A 54 11.26 -8.05 0.94
CA GLN A 54 10.47 -9.25 0.77
C GLN A 54 11.34 -10.47 1.01
N SER A 55 10.83 -11.42 1.79
CA SER A 55 11.44 -12.71 2.04
C SER A 55 10.43 -13.83 1.82
N LYS A 56 10.95 -15.03 1.60
CA LYS A 56 10.16 -16.25 1.43
C LYS A 56 10.74 -17.31 2.36
N ASP A 57 9.89 -17.94 3.16
CA ASP A 57 10.31 -19.02 4.05
C ASP A 57 10.42 -20.37 3.32
N GLU A 58 10.84 -21.41 4.05
CA GLU A 58 11.02 -22.78 3.53
C GLU A 58 9.72 -23.38 2.99
N ASN A 59 8.56 -22.95 3.49
CA ASN A 59 7.23 -23.40 3.05
C ASN A 59 6.70 -22.56 1.87
N GLY A 60 7.48 -21.57 1.43
CA GLY A 60 7.13 -20.67 0.36
C GLY A 60 6.22 -19.52 0.77
N LEU A 61 5.99 -19.30 2.06
CA LEU A 61 5.22 -18.15 2.54
C LEU A 61 6.03 -16.87 2.36
N VAL A 62 5.44 -15.93 1.63
CA VAL A 62 6.01 -14.61 1.43
C VAL A 62 5.71 -13.70 2.61
N THR A 63 6.75 -13.04 3.12
CA THR A 63 6.64 -11.95 4.10
C THR A 63 7.22 -10.69 3.50
N ILE A 64 6.47 -9.60 3.57
CA ILE A 64 6.90 -8.27 3.15
C ILE A 64 7.02 -7.39 4.40
N MET A 65 8.14 -6.70 4.54
CA MET A 65 8.35 -5.63 5.50
C MET A 65 8.31 -4.30 4.76
N MET A 66 7.54 -3.33 5.26
CA MET A 66 7.46 -1.97 4.71
C MET A 66 7.67 -0.94 5.79
N ASP A 67 8.71 -0.12 5.64
CA ASP A 67 8.95 1.05 6.48
C ASP A 67 8.49 2.31 5.75
N HIS A 68 7.48 2.97 6.31
CA HIS A 68 6.96 4.24 5.81
C HIS A 68 7.69 5.38 6.53
N VAL A 69 8.42 6.18 5.76
CA VAL A 69 9.21 7.30 6.24
C VAL A 69 8.64 8.59 5.68
N ALA A 70 8.52 9.62 6.50
CA ALA A 70 8.06 10.94 6.09
C ALA A 70 9.11 12.03 6.40
N GLY A 71 9.44 12.85 5.40
CA GLY A 71 10.32 14.01 5.56
C GLY A 71 11.77 13.62 5.90
N VAL A 72 12.38 14.30 6.87
CA VAL A 72 13.80 14.13 7.28
C VAL A 72 14.01 12.85 8.10
N GLY A 73 13.61 11.70 7.56
CA GLY A 73 13.90 10.39 8.16
C GLY A 73 13.01 10.01 9.36
N LEU A 74 11.89 10.69 9.60
CA LEU A 74 10.95 10.27 10.65
C LEU A 74 10.22 8.99 10.18
N ALA A 75 10.61 7.85 10.73
CA ALA A 75 9.86 6.61 10.57
C ALA A 75 8.46 6.80 11.16
N LEU A 76 7.45 6.75 10.30
CA LEU A 76 6.06 6.82 10.71
C LEU A 76 5.61 5.44 11.17
N THR A 77 5.66 4.46 10.28
CA THR A 77 5.05 3.15 10.55
C THR A 77 5.87 2.05 9.89
N THR A 78 5.97 0.92 10.59
CA THR A 78 6.53 -0.32 10.04
C THR A 78 5.39 -1.33 9.92
N GLU A 79 5.24 -1.91 8.74
CA GLU A 79 4.22 -2.91 8.47
C GLU A 79 4.86 -4.24 8.11
N MET A 80 4.34 -5.32 8.70
CA MET A 80 4.73 -6.68 8.37
C MET A 80 3.53 -7.42 7.76
N ARG A 81 3.64 -7.75 6.47
CA ARG A 81 2.60 -8.42 5.69
C ARG A 81 3.03 -9.86 5.42
N ARG A 82 2.40 -10.83 6.11
CA ARG A 82 2.54 -12.25 5.75
C ARG A 82 1.40 -12.64 4.82
N LEU A 83 1.73 -13.11 3.63
CA LEU A 83 0.79 -13.28 2.53
C LEU A 83 0.01 -14.60 2.60
N ASN A 84 -0.59 -14.87 3.76
CA ASN A 84 -1.41 -16.05 4.02
C ASN A 84 -2.87 -15.72 4.37
N TRP A 85 -3.28 -14.47 4.19
CA TRP A 85 -4.61 -13.95 4.53
C TRP A 85 -5.05 -14.12 5.99
N ALA A 86 -4.16 -14.54 6.88
CA ALA A 86 -4.45 -14.67 8.30
C ALA A 86 -4.50 -13.28 8.94
N THR A 87 -5.55 -13.01 9.72
CA THR A 87 -5.69 -11.74 10.44
C THR A 87 -4.64 -11.60 11.53
N ARG A 88 -3.95 -10.46 11.55
CA ARG A 88 -2.94 -10.10 12.54
C ARG A 88 -3.31 -8.81 13.24
N LYS A 89 -3.12 -8.76 14.55
CA LYS A 89 -3.26 -7.54 15.33
C LYS A 89 -1.93 -6.81 15.34
N GLN A 90 -1.94 -5.52 15.06
CA GLN A 90 -0.77 -4.66 15.11
C GLN A 90 -1.14 -3.38 15.85
N LYS A 91 -0.18 -2.84 16.61
CA LYS A 91 -0.27 -1.48 17.16
C LYS A 91 0.58 -0.57 16.29
N ASP A 92 -0.07 0.41 15.70
CA ASP A 92 0.53 1.41 14.84
C ASP A 92 0.54 2.79 15.53
N CYS A 93 1.54 3.63 15.25
CA CYS A 93 1.64 4.93 15.92
C CYS A 93 0.66 5.98 15.37
N ILE A 94 0.22 5.83 14.11
CA ILE A 94 -0.74 6.71 13.43
C ILE A 94 -2.16 6.17 13.61
N TRP A 95 -2.34 4.87 13.41
CA TRP A 95 -3.67 4.24 13.34
C TRP A 95 -4.09 3.53 14.63
N GLY A 96 -3.21 3.44 15.63
CA GLY A 96 -3.49 2.75 16.89
C GLY A 96 -3.60 1.24 16.69
N ASN A 97 -4.58 0.61 17.34
CA ASN A 97 -4.77 -0.84 17.25
C ASN A 97 -5.51 -1.20 15.96
N ILE A 98 -4.86 -1.95 15.06
CA ILE A 98 -5.40 -2.37 13.77
C ILE A 98 -5.38 -3.90 13.63
N ARG A 99 -6.25 -4.41 12.76
CA ARG A 99 -6.24 -5.78 12.26
C ARG A 99 -5.94 -5.76 10.78
N THR A 100 -4.89 -6.47 10.37
CA THR A 100 -4.42 -6.50 8.99
C THR A 100 -4.42 -7.92 8.47
N ARG A 101 -4.62 -8.08 7.16
CA ARG A 101 -4.35 -9.33 6.43
C ARG A 101 -4.00 -9.00 4.99
N SER A 102 -3.14 -9.82 4.42
CA SER A 102 -2.52 -9.58 3.13
C SER A 102 -2.47 -10.87 2.32
N ARG A 103 -2.62 -10.77 1.00
CA ARG A 103 -2.48 -11.90 0.08
C ARG A 103 -2.20 -11.41 -1.34
N TYR A 104 -1.66 -12.29 -2.17
CA TYR A 104 -1.79 -12.14 -3.62
C TYR A 104 -3.17 -12.64 -4.08
N ILE A 105 -3.76 -11.93 -5.04
CA ILE A 105 -4.92 -12.39 -5.79
C ILE A 105 -4.73 -12.08 -7.27
N PRO A 106 -5.35 -12.84 -8.18
CA PRO A 106 -5.51 -12.42 -9.56
C PRO A 106 -6.19 -11.04 -9.59
N THR A 107 -5.68 -10.13 -10.41
CA THR A 107 -6.22 -8.77 -10.55
C THR A 107 -7.70 -8.77 -10.94
N ALA A 108 -8.13 -9.77 -11.72
CA ALA A 108 -9.53 -9.99 -12.06
C ALA A 108 -10.46 -10.17 -10.83
N ASN A 109 -9.92 -10.71 -9.72
CA ASN A 109 -10.66 -11.05 -8.50
C ASN A 109 -10.79 -9.88 -7.51
N VAL A 110 -10.26 -8.69 -7.81
CA VAL A 110 -10.53 -7.45 -7.08
C VAL A 110 -12.04 -7.15 -7.17
N GLU A 111 -12.71 -6.82 -6.07
CA GLU A 111 -14.19 -6.83 -5.99
C GLU A 111 -14.86 -5.73 -6.84
N GLU A 112 -16.13 -5.90 -7.23
CA GLU A 112 -16.87 -4.93 -8.07
C GLU A 112 -17.06 -3.54 -7.42
N GLY A 113 -17.07 -3.45 -6.09
CA GLY A 113 -17.10 -2.16 -5.37
C GLY A 113 -15.86 -1.30 -5.60
N GLU A 114 -14.83 -1.89 -6.22
CA GLU A 114 -13.53 -1.31 -6.51
C GLU A 114 -13.34 -1.09 -8.02
N LYS A 115 -14.42 -1.06 -8.81
CA LYS A 115 -14.39 -0.82 -10.27
C LYS A 115 -13.56 0.41 -10.67
N PHE A 116 -13.54 1.46 -9.85
CA PHE A 116 -12.71 2.64 -10.09
C PHE A 116 -11.21 2.30 -10.05
N LEU A 117 -10.80 1.33 -9.21
CA LEU A 117 -9.42 0.83 -9.17
C LEU A 117 -9.05 0.18 -10.49
N LYS A 118 -9.97 -0.53 -11.16
CA LYS A 118 -9.72 -1.26 -12.41
C LYS A 118 -9.61 -0.38 -13.66
N SER A 119 -9.95 0.91 -13.58
CA SER A 119 -9.96 1.81 -14.74
C SER A 119 -8.54 2.24 -15.15
N GLY A 120 -8.24 2.17 -16.45
CA GLY A 120 -6.94 2.60 -17.00
C GLY A 120 -5.79 1.59 -16.84
N TRP A 121 -6.08 0.35 -16.43
CA TRP A 121 -5.08 -0.72 -16.39
C TRP A 121 -4.81 -1.26 -17.79
N LEU A 122 -3.53 -1.56 -18.06
CA LEU A 122 -3.14 -2.28 -19.25
C LEU A 122 -3.57 -3.75 -19.14
N GLU A 123 -3.75 -4.41 -20.28
CA GLU A 123 -4.21 -5.81 -20.34
C GLU A 123 -3.31 -6.76 -19.53
N GLU A 124 -1.99 -6.55 -19.57
CA GLU A 124 -1.02 -7.30 -18.76
C GLU A 124 -1.28 -7.19 -17.25
N THR A 125 -1.65 -5.99 -16.77
CA THR A 125 -2.01 -5.78 -15.36
C THR A 125 -3.31 -6.49 -15.01
N VAL A 126 -4.28 -6.50 -15.93
CA VAL A 126 -5.58 -7.16 -15.74
C VAL A 126 -5.44 -8.68 -15.66
N LEU A 127 -4.54 -9.26 -16.46
CA LEU A 127 -4.28 -10.69 -16.51
C LEU A 127 -3.32 -11.18 -15.40
N GLY A 128 -2.62 -10.27 -14.73
CA GLY A 128 -1.65 -10.59 -13.69
C GLY A 128 -2.24 -10.74 -12.28
N ASP A 129 -1.34 -10.79 -11.30
CA ASP A 129 -1.66 -10.74 -9.88
C ASP A 129 -1.54 -9.31 -9.33
N CYS A 130 -2.21 -9.07 -8.21
CA CYS A 130 -2.07 -7.88 -7.38
C CYS A 130 -1.85 -8.27 -5.91
N LEU A 131 -1.24 -7.37 -5.14
CA LEU A 131 -1.19 -7.49 -3.68
C LEU A 131 -2.41 -6.80 -3.10
N GLN A 132 -3.23 -7.56 -2.37
CA GLN A 132 -4.39 -7.05 -1.65
C GLN A 132 -4.12 -7.03 -0.16
N ASP A 133 -4.38 -5.88 0.45
CA ASP A 133 -4.35 -5.66 1.88
C ASP A 133 -5.73 -5.24 2.37
N LYS A 134 -6.18 -5.85 3.46
CA LYS A 134 -7.36 -5.38 4.20
C LYS A 134 -6.92 -5.00 5.61
N THR A 135 -7.16 -3.74 5.96
CA THR A 135 -6.85 -3.18 7.27
C THR A 135 -8.10 -2.61 7.91
N GLU A 136 -8.34 -2.98 9.16
CA GLU A 136 -9.51 -2.57 9.91
C GLU A 136 -9.07 -2.00 11.26
N SER A 137 -9.72 -0.92 11.71
CA SER A 137 -9.53 -0.46 13.08
C SER A 137 -10.05 -1.52 14.06
N SER A 138 -9.31 -1.78 15.13
CA SER A 138 -9.78 -2.66 16.21
C SER A 138 -10.75 -1.95 17.16
N THR A 139 -10.71 -0.62 17.18
CA THR A 139 -11.46 0.22 18.13
C THR A 139 -12.35 1.26 17.46
N GLY A 140 -12.18 1.50 16.16
CA GLY A 140 -12.98 2.42 15.35
C GLY A 140 -13.83 1.69 14.30
N SER A 141 -14.46 2.47 13.41
CA SER A 141 -15.40 1.97 12.40
C SER A 141 -14.83 1.86 10.98
N TRP A 142 -13.59 2.28 10.76
CA TRP A 142 -13.03 2.32 9.41
C TRP A 142 -12.43 0.97 9.00
N THR A 143 -12.64 0.65 7.72
CA THR A 143 -12.01 -0.45 6.99
C THR A 143 -11.38 0.14 5.74
N SER A 144 -10.17 -0.31 5.42
CA SER A 144 -9.46 0.04 4.20
C SER A 144 -9.13 -1.24 3.44
N VAL A 145 -9.40 -1.23 2.15
CA VAL A 145 -8.82 -2.19 1.21
C VAL A 145 -7.82 -1.43 0.34
N THR A 146 -6.63 -1.97 0.24
CA THR A 146 -5.55 -1.41 -0.58
C THR A 146 -5.14 -2.46 -1.59
N VAL A 147 -5.06 -2.07 -2.86
CA VAL A 147 -4.59 -2.90 -3.96
C VAL A 147 -3.31 -2.29 -4.51
N THR A 148 -2.25 -3.08 -4.59
CA THR A 148 -0.97 -2.68 -5.17
C THR A 148 -0.73 -3.42 -6.48
N ILE A 149 -0.34 -2.67 -7.50
CA ILE A 149 -0.08 -3.12 -8.87
C ILE A 149 1.11 -2.37 -9.46
N PHE A 150 1.70 -2.90 -10.53
CA PHE A 150 2.55 -2.14 -11.44
C PHE A 150 1.77 -1.85 -12.73
N ILE A 151 1.86 -0.60 -13.19
CA ILE A 151 1.30 -0.15 -14.46
C ILE A 151 2.37 0.58 -15.25
N PHE A 152 2.41 0.36 -16.56
CA PHE A 152 3.18 1.24 -17.44
C PHE A 152 2.40 2.51 -17.69
N LEU A 153 3.00 3.65 -17.38
CA LEU A 153 2.47 4.94 -17.79
C LEU A 153 3.01 5.23 -19.20
N LEU A 154 2.17 5.02 -20.21
CA LEU A 154 2.45 5.58 -21.54
C LEU A 154 2.56 7.10 -21.38
N GLY A 155 3.71 7.65 -21.75
CA GLY A 155 4.10 9.02 -21.41
C GLY A 155 3.00 10.04 -21.71
N LYS A 156 2.56 10.76 -20.67
CA LYS A 156 2.23 12.17 -20.88
C LYS A 156 3.59 12.84 -21.12
N GLY A 157 3.85 13.18 -22.37
CA GLY A 157 5.15 13.68 -22.83
C GLY A 157 5.71 14.82 -21.98
N THR A 158 7.03 14.77 -21.84
CA THR A 158 7.99 15.83 -21.44
C THR A 158 7.69 16.66 -20.20
#